data_AF-A0A3C1F3A4-F1
#
_entry.id   AF-A0A3C1F3A4-F1
#
_cell.length_a   1.000
_cell.length_b   1.000
_cell.length_c   1.000
_cell.angle_alpha   90.00
_cell.angle_beta   90.00
_cell.angle_gamma   90.00
#
_symmetry.space_group_name_H-M   'P 1'
#
loop_
_entity.id
_entity.type
_entity.pdbx_description
1 polymer ?
#
loop_
_entity_poly.entity_id
_entity_poly.type
_entity_poly.pdbx_seq_one_letter_code
_entity_poly.pdbx_strand_id
1 'polypeptide(L)'
;MEEDTGIQAVEQQAEQQAVQAREDSMALLATAESFAITTPDAYTESGGLVREIVAKRKAVEATRKGITEPMDAAKRRVMELFRPGLDMLTRAEGALKGAMVKFATAEEAKRRDEQARVDELARKERERLAARAAKAEDKGDTEKADVLYETALRVTAPDVAPATKAEGVHMRTTWSAEVTDLAALVAAIAAGTVPLECVEPCMPILNAHARAWKDKFAFPGVCSIESHGIAARA
;
A
#
# COMPACT_ATOMS: atom_id res chain seq x y z
N MET A 1 20.42 39.64 10.18
CA MET A 1 21.87 39.37 10.08
C MET A 1 22.47 38.82 11.37
N GLU A 2 21.78 38.91 12.51
CA GLU A 2 22.21 38.28 13.79
C GLU A 2 21.65 36.85 14.01
N GLU A 3 20.53 36.48 13.36
CA GLU A 3 19.96 35.12 13.47
C GLU A 3 20.78 34.03 12.75
N ASP A 4 21.50 34.39 11.70
CA ASP A 4 22.32 33.46 10.88
C ASP A 4 23.57 32.99 11.65
N THR A 5 24.15 33.88 12.46
CA THR A 5 25.31 33.60 13.32
C THR A 5 25.02 32.58 14.43
N GLY A 6 23.78 32.51 14.92
CA GLY A 6 23.40 31.56 15.98
C GLY A 6 23.29 30.13 15.47
N ILE A 7 22.72 29.93 14.28
CA ILE A 7 22.60 28.62 13.64
C ILE A 7 23.98 28.10 13.23
N GLN A 8 24.82 28.96 12.64
CA GLN A 8 26.19 28.62 12.28
C GLN A 8 27.05 28.20 13.48
N ALA A 9 26.87 28.85 14.65
CA ALA A 9 27.60 28.47 15.86
C ALA A 9 27.18 27.09 16.39
N VAL A 10 25.88 26.76 16.37
CA VAL A 10 25.38 25.44 16.79
C VAL A 10 25.84 24.35 15.83
N GLU A 11 25.84 24.63 14.52
CA GLU A 11 26.33 23.73 13.48
C GLU A 11 27.82 23.44 13.64
N GLN A 12 28.65 24.48 13.80
CA GLN A 12 30.09 24.34 14.04
C GLN A 12 30.39 23.54 15.32
N GLN A 13 29.63 23.78 16.39
CA GLN A 13 29.80 23.03 17.64
C GLN A 13 29.40 21.55 17.47
N ALA A 14 28.32 21.27 16.76
CA ALA A 14 27.89 19.90 16.46
C ALA A 14 28.91 19.17 15.58
N GLU A 15 29.47 19.85 14.57
CA GLU A 15 30.49 19.32 13.69
C GLU A 15 31.78 18.96 14.46
N GLN A 16 32.25 19.87 15.32
CA GLN A 16 33.40 19.60 16.20
C GLN A 16 33.17 18.40 17.12
N GLN A 17 31.98 18.31 17.73
CA GLN A 17 31.63 17.17 18.59
C GLN A 17 31.56 15.85 17.79
N ALA A 18 31.07 15.87 16.56
CA ALA A 18 31.01 14.70 15.69
C ALA A 18 32.41 14.24 15.24
N VAL A 19 33.31 15.19 14.91
CA VAL A 19 34.71 14.89 14.57
C VAL A 19 35.43 14.27 15.77
N GLN A 20 35.31 14.88 16.95
CA GLN A 20 35.93 14.33 18.16
C GLN A 20 35.37 12.93 18.51
N ALA A 21 34.05 12.75 18.42
CA ALA A 21 33.42 11.45 18.64
C ALA A 21 33.94 10.38 17.67
N ARG A 22 34.19 10.75 16.41
CA ARG A 22 34.76 9.85 15.40
C ARG A 22 36.20 9.46 15.74
N GLU A 23 37.04 10.42 16.13
CA GLU A 23 38.42 10.16 16.54
C GLU A 23 38.49 9.23 17.76
N ASP A 24 37.72 9.53 18.80
CA ASP A 24 37.59 8.68 20.00
C ASP A 24 37.13 7.25 19.62
N SER A 25 36.17 7.14 18.70
CA SER A 25 35.65 5.85 18.24
C SER A 25 36.69 5.07 17.44
N MET A 26 37.49 5.74 16.60
CA MET A 26 38.58 5.10 15.85
C MET A 26 39.65 4.57 16.79
N ALA A 27 40.01 5.34 17.83
CA ALA A 27 40.98 4.91 18.83
C ALA A 27 40.50 3.66 19.59
N LEU A 28 39.26 3.67 20.08
CA LEU A 28 38.66 2.53 20.76
C LEU A 28 38.50 1.30 19.86
N LEU A 29 38.17 1.50 18.59
CA LEU A 29 38.09 0.41 17.61
C LEU A 29 39.45 -0.25 17.42
N ALA A 30 40.51 0.53 17.20
CA ALA A 30 41.86 0.00 17.05
C ALA A 30 42.32 -0.76 18.31
N THR A 31 41.99 -0.26 19.51
CA THR A 31 42.24 -0.99 20.76
C THR A 31 41.46 -2.29 20.81
N ALA A 32 40.17 -2.30 20.48
CA ALA A 32 39.34 -3.50 20.51
C ALA A 32 39.77 -4.56 19.49
N GLU A 33 40.14 -4.16 18.27
CA GLU A 33 40.58 -5.07 17.19
C GLU A 33 41.94 -5.71 17.49
N SER A 34 42.81 -5.01 18.23
CA SER A 34 44.12 -5.54 18.65
C SER A 34 44.08 -6.32 19.96
N PHE A 35 42.95 -6.31 20.69
CA PHE A 35 42.82 -6.95 22.00
C PHE A 35 42.59 -8.47 21.86
N ALA A 36 43.62 -9.26 22.16
CA ALA A 36 43.54 -10.73 22.11
C ALA A 36 43.08 -11.33 23.46
N ILE A 37 41.92 -12.00 23.47
CA ILE A 37 41.39 -12.67 24.67
C ILE A 37 41.83 -14.15 24.65
N THR A 38 43.02 -14.43 25.19
CA THR A 38 43.56 -15.80 25.31
C THR A 38 43.66 -16.29 26.75
N THR A 39 43.40 -15.43 27.74
CA THR A 39 43.46 -15.74 29.16
C THR A 39 42.18 -15.32 29.90
N PRO A 40 41.84 -15.93 31.05
CA PRO A 40 40.71 -15.51 31.88
C PRO A 40 40.77 -14.06 32.37
N ASP A 41 41.98 -13.56 32.64
CA ASP A 41 42.19 -12.17 33.06
C ASP A 41 41.90 -11.20 31.90
N ALA A 42 42.40 -11.51 30.70
CA ALA A 42 42.08 -10.73 29.49
C ALA A 42 40.57 -10.75 29.19
N TYR A 43 39.88 -11.87 29.46
CA TYR A 43 38.42 -11.93 29.34
C TYR A 43 37.73 -10.95 30.30
N THR A 44 38.17 -10.90 31.56
CA THR A 44 37.62 -9.98 32.57
C THR A 44 37.89 -8.51 32.21
N GLU A 45 39.11 -8.20 31.76
CA GLU A 45 39.51 -6.85 31.33
C GLU A 45 38.72 -6.40 30.09
N SER A 46 38.49 -7.30 29.13
CA SER A 46 37.69 -7.01 27.94
C SER A 46 36.25 -6.55 28.29
N GLY A 47 35.68 -7.03 29.40
CA GLY A 47 34.41 -6.54 29.93
C GLY A 47 34.44 -5.07 30.36
N GLY A 48 35.59 -4.55 30.80
CA GLY A 48 35.81 -3.12 31.04
C GLY A 48 35.77 -2.32 29.73
N LEU A 49 36.53 -2.77 28.73
CA LEU A 49 36.60 -2.12 27.42
C LEU A 49 35.24 -2.09 26.72
N VAL A 50 34.46 -3.18 26.77
CA VAL A 50 33.10 -3.20 26.20
C VAL A 50 32.17 -2.21 26.91
N ARG A 51 32.28 -2.03 28.24
CA ARG A 51 31.48 -1.01 28.96
C ARG A 51 31.87 0.40 28.53
N GLU A 52 33.15 0.69 28.37
CA GLU A 52 33.64 1.98 27.87
C GLU A 52 33.09 2.29 26.47
N ILE A 53 33.19 1.32 25.54
CA ILE A 53 32.64 1.45 24.19
C ILE A 53 31.13 1.74 24.23
N VAL A 54 30.38 1.02 25.07
CA VAL A 54 28.94 1.25 25.21
C VAL A 54 28.65 2.64 25.80
N ALA A 55 29.46 3.13 26.75
CA ALA A 55 29.31 4.46 27.32
C ALA A 55 29.53 5.56 26.27
N LYS A 56 30.61 5.46 25.49
CA LYS A 56 30.92 6.39 24.39
C LYS A 56 29.83 6.37 23.32
N ARG A 57 29.37 5.17 22.93
CA ARG A 57 28.24 5.03 22.00
C ARG A 57 26.97 5.74 22.50
N LYS A 58 26.65 5.63 23.80
CA LYS A 58 25.52 6.34 24.40
C LYS A 58 25.71 7.86 24.37
N ALA A 59 26.92 8.35 24.62
CA ALA A 59 27.22 9.79 24.57
C ALA A 59 27.03 10.35 23.15
N VAL A 60 27.53 9.67 22.12
CA VAL A 60 27.34 10.06 20.71
C VAL A 60 25.86 10.08 20.33
N GLU A 61 25.11 9.05 20.71
CA GLU A 61 23.67 8.97 20.49
C GLU A 61 22.91 10.10 21.21
N ALA A 62 23.33 10.47 22.42
CA ALA A 62 22.74 11.58 23.17
C ALA A 62 22.98 12.92 22.47
N THR A 63 24.19 13.19 21.99
CA THR A 63 24.48 14.39 21.19
C THR A 63 23.63 14.44 19.93
N ARG A 64 23.54 13.33 19.19
CA ARG A 64 22.70 13.24 17.98
C ARG A 64 21.25 13.58 18.31
N LYS A 65 20.69 12.96 19.34
CA LYS A 65 19.30 13.18 19.77
C LYS A 65 19.05 14.61 20.25
N GLY A 66 19.98 15.20 20.98
CA GLY A 66 19.87 16.60 21.43
C GLY A 66 19.72 17.58 20.26
N ILE A 67 20.26 17.26 19.08
CA ILE A 67 20.12 18.05 17.86
C ILE A 67 18.83 17.69 17.12
N THR A 68 18.53 16.39 16.93
CA THR A 68 17.41 15.96 16.10
C THR A 68 16.05 16.14 16.79
N GLU A 69 15.95 15.96 18.10
CA GLU A 69 14.67 16.02 18.82
C GLU A 69 13.97 17.38 18.72
N PRO A 70 14.66 18.54 18.86
CA PRO A 70 14.04 19.84 18.60
C PRO A 70 13.56 20.01 17.16
N MET A 71 14.33 19.50 16.18
CA MET A 71 13.96 19.54 14.76
C MET A 71 12.75 18.66 14.47
N ASP A 72 12.71 17.44 15.01
CA ASP A 72 11.58 16.53 14.91
C ASP A 72 10.33 17.13 15.56
N ALA A 73 10.49 17.78 16.71
CA ALA A 73 9.42 18.50 17.38
C ALA A 73 8.91 19.68 16.54
N ALA A 74 9.81 20.45 15.91
CA ALA A 74 9.45 21.55 15.02
C ALA A 74 8.70 21.05 13.78
N LYS A 75 9.24 20.03 13.11
CA LYS A 75 8.62 19.37 11.95
C LYS A 75 7.22 18.87 12.31
N ARG A 76 7.07 18.20 13.46
CA ARG A 76 5.77 17.71 13.95
C ARG A 76 4.77 18.85 14.15
N ARG A 77 5.17 19.95 14.79
CA ARG A 77 4.29 21.12 14.98
C ARG A 77 3.82 21.71 13.65
N VAL A 78 4.72 21.83 12.68
CA VAL A 78 4.37 22.32 11.34
C VAL A 78 3.39 21.36 10.65
N MET A 79 3.66 20.05 10.67
CA MET A 79 2.74 19.07 10.10
C MET A 79 1.36 19.14 10.76
N GLU A 80 1.31 19.25 12.09
CA GLU A 80 0.06 19.36 12.84
C GLU A 80 -0.72 20.65 12.52
N LEU A 81 -0.03 21.76 12.28
CA LEU A 81 -0.66 23.02 11.86
C LEU A 81 -1.42 22.89 10.54
N PHE A 82 -0.84 22.18 9.56
CA PHE A 82 -1.45 22.03 8.23
C PHE A 82 -2.39 20.83 8.12
N ARG A 83 -2.28 19.84 9.02
CA ARG A 83 -3.06 18.59 8.95
C ARG A 83 -4.58 18.84 8.85
N PRO A 84 -5.22 19.69 9.68
CA PRO A 84 -6.67 19.89 9.59
C PRO A 84 -7.13 20.44 8.23
N GLY A 85 -6.37 21.38 7.65
CA GLY A 85 -6.69 21.96 6.34
C GLY A 85 -6.58 20.94 5.22
N LEU A 86 -5.51 20.14 5.23
CA LEU A 86 -5.33 19.04 4.28
C LEU A 86 -6.43 17.98 4.44
N ASP A 87 -6.76 17.59 5.67
CA ASP A 87 -7.83 16.62 5.95
C ASP A 87 -9.19 17.13 5.43
N MET A 88 -9.51 18.41 5.62
CA MET A 88 -10.73 19.02 5.09
C MET A 88 -10.76 19.00 3.56
N LEU A 89 -9.65 19.35 2.90
CA LEU A 89 -9.55 19.33 1.44
C LEU A 89 -9.66 17.91 0.88
N THR A 90 -8.98 16.93 1.50
CA THR A 90 -9.10 15.51 1.14
C THR A 90 -10.55 15.02 1.29
N ARG A 91 -11.25 15.43 2.35
CA ARG A 91 -12.69 15.10 2.53
C ARG A 91 -13.57 15.77 1.48
N ALA A 92 -13.33 17.04 1.16
CA ALA A 92 -14.08 17.76 0.14
C ALA A 92 -13.88 17.14 -1.25
N GLU A 93 -12.64 16.81 -1.60
CA GLU A 93 -12.28 16.09 -2.81
C GLU A 93 -12.97 14.72 -2.87
N GLY A 94 -12.91 13.94 -1.78
CA GLY A 94 -13.59 12.65 -1.68
C GLY A 94 -15.11 12.76 -1.84
N ALA A 95 -15.74 13.78 -1.26
CA ALA A 95 -17.17 14.04 -1.39
C ALA A 95 -17.57 14.33 -2.84
N LEU A 96 -16.82 15.21 -3.53
CA LEU A 96 -17.06 15.54 -4.93
C LEU A 96 -16.81 14.34 -5.85
N LYS A 97 -15.69 13.65 -5.70
CA LYS A 97 -15.40 12.42 -6.47
C LYS A 97 -16.49 11.36 -6.28
N GLY A 98 -16.95 11.17 -5.05
CA GLY A 98 -18.06 10.26 -4.75
C GLY A 98 -19.37 10.67 -5.44
N ALA A 99 -19.69 11.96 -5.46
CA ALA A 99 -20.86 12.47 -6.18
C ALA A 99 -20.72 12.30 -7.70
N MET A 100 -19.53 12.56 -8.26
CA MET A 100 -19.24 12.35 -9.69
C MET A 100 -19.40 10.88 -10.10
N VAL A 101 -18.89 9.95 -9.29
CA VAL A 101 -19.06 8.51 -9.53
C VAL A 101 -20.54 8.13 -9.50
N LYS A 102 -21.28 8.56 -8.47
CA LYS A 102 -22.72 8.28 -8.36
C LYS A 102 -23.50 8.80 -9.57
N PHE A 103 -23.21 10.02 -10.01
CA PHE A 103 -23.83 10.60 -11.19
C PHE A 103 -23.48 9.82 -12.46
N ALA A 104 -22.19 9.53 -12.69
CA ALA A 104 -21.73 8.79 -13.86
C ALA A 104 -22.36 7.38 -13.93
N THR A 105 -22.43 6.67 -12.80
CA THR A 105 -23.09 5.36 -12.73
C THR A 105 -24.59 5.46 -12.99
N ALA A 106 -25.27 6.50 -12.50
CA ALA A 106 -26.69 6.71 -12.76
C ALA A 106 -26.99 7.06 -14.23
N GLU A 107 -26.17 7.92 -14.85
CA GLU A 107 -26.30 8.23 -16.27
C GLU A 107 -26.03 7.02 -17.16
N GLU A 108 -25.03 6.20 -16.82
CA GLU A 108 -24.75 4.94 -17.49
C GLU A 108 -25.95 3.97 -17.39
N ALA A 109 -26.55 3.85 -16.19
CA ALA A 109 -27.72 3.01 -15.98
C ALA A 109 -28.92 3.49 -16.81
N LYS A 110 -29.23 4.79 -16.80
CA LYS A 110 -30.29 5.38 -17.62
C LYS A 110 -30.04 5.16 -19.11
N ARG A 111 -28.79 5.33 -19.57
CA ARG A 111 -28.44 5.11 -20.98
C ARG A 111 -28.70 3.66 -21.36
N ARG A 112 -28.28 2.71 -20.53
CA ARG A 112 -28.51 1.28 -20.77
C ARG A 112 -29.99 0.94 -20.80
N ASP A 113 -30.78 1.49 -19.88
CA ASP A 113 -32.22 1.23 -19.80
C ASP A 113 -32.97 1.84 -21.01
N GLU A 114 -32.60 3.06 -21.42
CA GLU A 114 -33.16 3.69 -22.62
C GLU A 114 -32.74 2.94 -23.90
N GLN A 115 -31.49 2.53 -24.01
CA GLN A 115 -31.03 1.72 -25.14
C GLN A 115 -31.83 0.42 -25.21
N ALA A 116 -32.01 -0.29 -24.08
CA ALA A 116 -32.82 -1.49 -24.03
C ALA A 116 -34.29 -1.24 -24.44
N ARG A 117 -34.87 -0.08 -24.08
CA ARG A 117 -36.23 0.30 -24.48
C ARG A 117 -36.34 0.53 -25.99
N VAL A 118 -35.38 1.26 -26.56
CA VAL A 118 -35.35 1.57 -27.99
C VAL A 118 -35.08 0.31 -28.81
N ASP A 119 -34.17 -0.56 -28.35
CA ASP A 119 -33.88 -1.86 -28.95
C ASP A 119 -35.11 -2.77 -28.96
N GLU A 120 -35.86 -2.81 -27.85
CA GLU A 120 -37.10 -3.57 -27.73
C GLU A 120 -38.19 -3.05 -28.67
N LEU A 121 -38.33 -1.72 -28.80
CA LEU A 121 -39.28 -1.12 -29.73
C LEU A 121 -38.93 -1.45 -31.18
N ALA A 122 -37.65 -1.34 -31.54
CA ALA A 122 -37.16 -1.73 -32.85
C ALA A 122 -37.40 -3.23 -33.12
N ARG A 123 -37.17 -4.09 -32.12
CA ARG A 123 -37.46 -5.54 -32.21
C ARG A 123 -38.94 -5.80 -32.47
N LYS A 124 -39.83 -5.21 -31.69
CA LYS A 124 -41.28 -5.36 -31.88
C LYS A 124 -41.75 -4.88 -33.24
N GLU A 125 -41.19 -3.77 -33.74
CA GLU A 125 -41.54 -3.28 -35.07
C GLU A 125 -41.02 -4.22 -36.18
N ARG A 126 -39.80 -4.75 -36.05
CA ARG A 126 -39.28 -5.80 -36.95
C ARG A 126 -40.18 -7.02 -36.97
N GLU A 127 -40.54 -7.54 -35.80
CA GLU A 127 -41.44 -8.71 -35.67
C GLU A 127 -42.81 -8.42 -36.26
N ARG A 128 -43.37 -7.22 -36.06
CA ARG A 128 -44.64 -6.80 -36.65
C ARG A 128 -44.58 -6.77 -38.18
N LEU A 129 -43.52 -6.20 -38.75
CA LEU A 129 -43.33 -6.11 -40.20
C LEU A 129 -43.08 -7.50 -40.82
N ALA A 130 -42.27 -8.33 -40.16
CA ALA A 130 -42.04 -9.72 -40.58
C ALA A 130 -43.32 -10.56 -40.55
N ALA A 131 -44.13 -10.43 -39.49
CA ALA A 131 -45.41 -11.12 -39.40
C ALA A 131 -46.43 -10.63 -40.45
N ARG A 132 -46.36 -9.35 -40.85
CA ARG A 132 -47.18 -8.82 -41.95
C ARG A 132 -46.68 -9.31 -43.31
N ALA A 133 -45.36 -9.44 -43.50
CA ALA A 133 -44.76 -10.01 -44.70
C ALA A 133 -45.22 -11.47 -44.89
N ALA A 134 -45.10 -12.30 -43.85
CA ALA A 134 -45.55 -13.70 -43.87
C ALA A 134 -47.05 -13.83 -44.23
N LYS A 135 -47.91 -12.98 -43.63
CA LYS A 135 -49.35 -12.96 -43.95
C LYS A 135 -49.67 -12.49 -45.38
N ALA A 136 -48.82 -11.68 -46.00
CA ALA A 136 -48.99 -11.24 -47.38
C ALA A 136 -48.56 -12.36 -48.35
N GLU A 137 -47.48 -13.06 -48.02
CA GLU A 137 -47.01 -14.25 -48.73
C GLU A 137 -48.06 -15.38 -48.72
N ASP A 138 -48.64 -15.69 -47.55
CA ASP A 138 -49.74 -16.67 -47.41
C ASP A 138 -50.97 -16.34 -48.28
N LYS A 139 -51.16 -15.06 -48.63
CA LYS A 139 -52.26 -14.58 -49.47
C LYS A 139 -51.90 -14.50 -50.96
N GLY A 140 -50.67 -14.88 -51.33
CA GLY A 140 -50.16 -14.85 -52.70
C GLY A 140 -49.72 -13.47 -53.19
N ASP A 141 -49.60 -12.49 -52.30
CA ASP A 141 -49.24 -11.10 -52.61
C ASP A 141 -47.72 -10.90 -52.42
N THR A 142 -46.92 -11.55 -53.29
CA THR A 142 -45.47 -11.75 -53.13
C THR A 142 -44.67 -10.44 -53.16
N GLU A 143 -44.99 -9.51 -54.07
CA GLU A 143 -44.32 -8.20 -54.13
C GLU A 143 -44.48 -7.41 -52.82
N LYS A 144 -45.66 -7.51 -52.20
CA LYS A 144 -45.95 -6.86 -50.93
C LYS A 144 -45.24 -7.53 -49.76
N ALA A 145 -45.08 -8.85 -49.80
CA ALA A 145 -44.33 -9.60 -48.80
C ALA A 145 -42.84 -9.20 -48.82
N ASP A 146 -42.24 -9.13 -50.01
CA ASP A 146 -40.83 -8.75 -50.19
C ASP A 146 -40.54 -7.34 -49.67
N VAL A 147 -41.38 -6.36 -50.04
CA VAL A 147 -41.23 -4.97 -49.57
C VAL A 147 -41.33 -4.87 -48.04
N LEU A 148 -42.25 -5.61 -47.40
CA LEU A 148 -42.41 -5.61 -45.95
C LEU A 148 -41.24 -6.30 -45.24
N TYR A 149 -40.71 -7.37 -45.82
CA TYR A 149 -39.56 -8.09 -45.29
C TYR A 149 -38.28 -7.25 -45.38
N GLU A 150 -38.02 -6.62 -46.53
CA GLU A 150 -36.91 -5.68 -46.69
C GLU A 150 -37.02 -4.49 -45.73
N THR A 151 -38.24 -3.99 -45.53
CA THR A 151 -38.48 -2.91 -44.57
C THR A 151 -38.17 -3.37 -43.14
N ALA A 152 -38.54 -4.60 -42.76
CA ALA A 152 -38.22 -5.16 -41.45
C ALA A 152 -36.70 -5.27 -41.22
N LEU A 153 -35.92 -5.69 -42.22
CA LEU A 153 -34.46 -5.78 -42.12
C LEU A 153 -33.78 -4.42 -41.92
N ARG A 154 -34.41 -3.33 -42.38
CA ARG A 154 -33.88 -1.97 -42.26
C ARG A 154 -34.22 -1.27 -40.95
N VAL A 155 -35.10 -1.84 -40.11
CA VAL A 155 -35.43 -1.24 -38.80
C VAL A 155 -34.30 -1.50 -37.80
N THR A 156 -33.47 -0.49 -37.58
CA THR A 156 -32.44 -0.46 -36.53
C THR A 156 -32.82 0.52 -35.43
N ALA A 157 -32.36 0.23 -34.21
CA ALA A 157 -32.50 1.14 -33.08
C ALA A 157 -31.48 2.29 -33.22
N PRO A 158 -31.85 3.56 -32.98
CA PRO A 158 -30.88 4.63 -32.82
C PRO A 158 -30.07 4.47 -31.53
N ASP A 159 -28.78 4.80 -31.59
CA ASP A 159 -27.87 4.77 -30.44
C ASP A 159 -28.12 5.96 -29.51
N VAL A 160 -28.20 5.69 -28.20
CA VAL A 160 -28.30 6.75 -27.19
C VAL A 160 -26.91 7.37 -26.95
N ALA A 161 -26.83 8.70 -26.99
CA ALA A 161 -25.58 9.46 -26.89
C ALA A 161 -24.77 9.15 -25.60
N PRO A 162 -23.42 9.20 -25.67
CA PRO A 162 -22.55 8.95 -24.52
C PRO A 162 -22.62 10.07 -23.48
N ALA A 163 -22.40 9.72 -22.20
CA ALA A 163 -22.39 10.68 -21.11
C ALA A 163 -21.22 11.68 -21.20
N THR A 164 -21.47 12.91 -20.76
CA THR A 164 -20.49 14.00 -20.75
C THR A 164 -19.34 13.69 -19.80
N LYS A 165 -18.10 13.91 -20.26
CA LYS A 165 -16.88 13.72 -19.47
C LYS A 165 -16.37 15.06 -18.95
N ALA A 166 -15.97 15.10 -17.68
CA ALA A 166 -15.30 16.27 -17.10
C ALA A 166 -13.83 16.30 -17.54
N GLU A 167 -13.33 17.47 -17.96
CA GLU A 167 -11.94 17.66 -18.33
C GLU A 167 -11.01 17.49 -17.11
N GLY A 168 -9.87 16.82 -17.29
CA GLY A 168 -8.88 16.60 -16.22
C GLY A 168 -9.22 15.52 -15.20
N VAL A 169 -10.41 14.90 -15.25
CA VAL A 169 -10.80 13.81 -14.33
C VAL A 169 -11.04 12.51 -15.10
N HIS A 170 -10.34 11.45 -14.70
CA HIS A 170 -10.54 10.10 -15.24
C HIS A 170 -11.01 9.14 -14.15
N MET A 171 -11.87 8.20 -14.52
CA MET A 171 -12.25 7.09 -13.65
C MET A 171 -11.15 6.01 -13.70
N ARG A 172 -10.77 5.50 -12.54
CA ARG A 172 -9.88 4.34 -12.41
C ARG A 172 -10.60 3.26 -11.62
N THR A 173 -10.63 2.05 -12.19
CA THR A 173 -11.08 0.85 -11.48
C THR A 173 -9.88 0.24 -10.77
N THR A 174 -9.96 0.13 -9.44
CA THR A 174 -8.96 -0.56 -8.62
C THR A 174 -9.59 -1.86 -8.12
N TRP A 175 -8.86 -2.96 -8.26
CA TRP A 175 -9.25 -4.27 -7.73
C TRP A 175 -8.42 -4.56 -6.47
N SER A 176 -9.08 -4.98 -5.40
CA SER A 176 -8.45 -5.40 -4.14
C SER A 176 -8.94 -6.78 -3.75
N ALA A 177 -8.07 -7.62 -3.19
CA ALA A 177 -8.43 -8.90 -2.61
C ALA A 177 -8.80 -8.71 -1.13
N GLU A 178 -9.89 -9.34 -0.70
CA GLU A 178 -10.28 -9.47 0.71
C GLU A 178 -10.19 -10.95 1.11
N VAL A 179 -9.51 -11.24 2.22
CA VAL A 179 -9.45 -12.60 2.76
C VAL A 179 -10.69 -12.82 3.62
N THR A 180 -11.64 -13.59 3.11
CA THR A 180 -12.89 -13.92 3.81
C THR A 180 -12.70 -15.05 4.84
N ASP A 181 -11.81 -16.01 4.54
CA ASP A 181 -11.46 -17.12 5.42
C ASP A 181 -9.96 -17.45 5.29
N LEU A 182 -9.21 -17.15 6.36
CA LEU A 182 -7.77 -17.40 6.41
C LEU A 182 -7.43 -18.90 6.45
N ALA A 183 -8.25 -19.72 7.12
CA ALA A 183 -7.99 -21.16 7.22
C ALA A 183 -8.17 -21.84 5.86
N ALA A 184 -9.21 -21.46 5.11
CA ALA A 184 -9.42 -21.93 3.74
C ALA A 184 -8.25 -21.52 2.82
N LEU A 185 -7.73 -20.29 2.96
CA LEU A 185 -6.56 -19.82 2.22
C LEU A 185 -5.32 -20.68 2.52
N VAL A 186 -5.02 -20.92 3.81
CA VAL A 186 -3.88 -21.76 4.22
C VAL A 186 -4.02 -23.19 3.70
N ALA A 187 -5.22 -23.77 3.76
CA ALA A 187 -5.48 -25.10 3.21
C ALA A 187 -5.25 -25.15 1.69
N ALA A 188 -5.68 -24.12 0.96
CA ALA A 188 -5.48 -24.02 -0.48
C ALA A 188 -4.00 -23.86 -0.87
N ILE A 189 -3.20 -23.16 -0.04
CA ILE A 189 -1.74 -23.07 -0.20
C ILE A 189 -1.10 -24.44 0.04
N ALA A 190 -1.49 -25.14 1.11
CA ALA A 190 -0.98 -26.48 1.40
C ALA A 190 -1.33 -27.50 0.29
N ALA A 191 -2.48 -27.32 -0.37
CA ALA A 191 -2.90 -28.13 -1.51
C ALA A 191 -2.20 -27.76 -2.84
N GLY A 192 -1.42 -26.67 -2.88
CA GLY A 192 -0.72 -26.21 -4.08
C GLY A 192 -1.57 -25.42 -5.08
N THR A 193 -2.82 -25.10 -4.74
CA THR A 193 -3.73 -24.31 -5.59
C THR A 193 -3.41 -22.82 -5.53
N VAL A 194 -2.84 -22.36 -4.40
CA VAL A 194 -2.45 -20.97 -4.18
C VAL A 194 -0.93 -20.91 -3.95
N PRO A 195 -0.20 -19.94 -4.55
CA PRO A 195 1.23 -19.76 -4.32
C PRO A 195 1.57 -19.49 -2.85
N LEU A 196 2.71 -20.01 -2.39
CA LEU A 196 3.19 -19.79 -1.02
C LEU A 196 3.42 -18.30 -0.70
N GLU A 197 3.73 -17.48 -1.72
CA GLU A 197 3.92 -16.03 -1.61
C GLU A 197 2.69 -15.27 -1.07
N CYS A 198 1.50 -15.88 -1.10
CA CYS A 198 0.30 -15.28 -0.54
C CYS A 198 0.26 -15.27 1.00
N VAL A 199 1.21 -15.93 1.69
CA VAL A 199 1.30 -15.96 3.16
C VAL A 199 2.76 -15.77 3.61
N GLU A 200 2.94 -14.95 4.64
CA GLU A 200 4.24 -14.74 5.29
C GLU A 200 4.25 -15.33 6.72
N PRO A 201 5.35 -16.00 7.15
CA PRO A 201 5.50 -16.43 8.53
C PRO A 201 5.52 -15.26 9.52
N CYS A 202 4.72 -15.33 10.58
CA CYS A 202 4.73 -14.32 11.63
C CYS A 202 5.96 -14.48 12.55
N MET A 203 7.12 -13.97 12.12
CA MET A 203 8.37 -14.02 12.86
C MET A 203 8.30 -13.46 14.30
N PRO A 204 7.55 -12.38 14.60
CA PRO A 204 7.41 -11.90 15.98
C PRO A 204 6.86 -12.96 16.94
N ILE A 205 5.83 -13.70 16.51
CA ILE A 205 5.20 -14.76 17.30
C ILE A 205 6.13 -15.97 17.38
N LEU A 206 6.70 -16.40 16.25
CA LEU A 206 7.63 -17.53 16.21
C LEU A 206 8.84 -17.30 17.13
N ASN A 207 9.44 -16.12 17.08
CA ASN A 207 10.56 -15.76 17.96
C ASN A 207 10.14 -15.69 19.44
N ALA A 208 8.89 -15.32 19.75
CA ALA A 208 8.39 -15.32 21.13
C ALA A 208 8.29 -16.75 21.68
N HIS A 209 7.76 -17.69 20.90
CA HIS A 209 7.73 -19.11 21.28
C HIS A 209 9.14 -19.71 21.37
N ALA A 210 10.03 -19.40 20.43
CA ALA A 210 11.42 -19.87 20.47
C ALA A 210 12.15 -19.42 21.75
N ARG A 211 11.95 -18.16 22.19
CA ARG A 211 12.50 -17.65 23.46
C ARG A 211 11.92 -18.35 24.69
N ALA A 212 10.63 -18.69 24.65
CA ALA A 212 9.92 -19.32 25.77
C ALA A 212 10.27 -20.80 25.93
N TRP A 213 10.37 -21.55 24.82
CA TRP A 213 10.54 -23.00 24.84
C TRP A 213 11.96 -23.46 24.55
N LYS A 214 12.83 -22.59 24.00
CA LYS A 214 14.25 -22.86 23.70
C LYS A 214 14.38 -24.19 22.93
N ASP A 215 15.24 -25.10 23.39
CA ASP A 215 15.51 -26.40 22.78
C ASP A 215 14.27 -27.31 22.63
N LYS A 216 13.17 -27.00 23.34
CA LYS A 216 11.91 -27.73 23.24
C LYS A 216 10.96 -27.13 22.20
N PHE A 217 11.33 -26.06 21.51
CA PHE A 217 10.53 -25.46 20.45
C PHE A 217 10.53 -26.36 19.20
N ALA A 218 9.39 -26.99 18.92
CA ALA A 218 9.24 -27.90 17.80
C ALA A 218 7.91 -27.63 17.06
N PHE A 219 7.90 -26.61 16.21
CA PHE A 219 6.86 -26.47 15.19
C PHE A 219 7.36 -27.09 13.89
N PRO A 220 6.54 -27.87 13.17
CA PRO A 220 6.92 -28.37 11.86
C PRO A 220 7.38 -27.22 10.95
N GLY A 221 8.59 -27.34 10.40
CA GLY A 221 9.18 -26.34 9.50
C GLY A 221 9.89 -25.15 10.17
N VAL A 222 9.91 -25.03 11.51
CA VAL A 222 10.63 -23.95 12.22
C VAL A 222 11.38 -24.49 13.44
N CYS A 223 12.64 -24.13 13.61
CA CYS A 223 13.46 -24.49 14.77
C CYS A 223 13.97 -23.27 15.53
N SER A 224 14.29 -23.44 16.82
CA SER A 224 14.98 -22.42 17.61
C SER A 224 16.47 -22.44 17.31
N ILE A 225 17.07 -21.25 17.13
CA ILE A 225 18.52 -21.09 16.95
C ILE A 225 19.08 -20.41 18.20
N GLU A 226 20.03 -21.06 18.86
CA GLU A 226 20.75 -20.47 19.99
C GLU A 226 21.86 -19.54 19.48
N SER A 227 21.87 -18.32 19.99
CA SER A 227 22.96 -17.36 19.75
C SER A 227 23.49 -16.84 21.08
N HIS A 228 24.82 -16.89 21.22
CA HIS A 228 25.51 -16.37 22.38
C HIS A 228 25.91 -14.91 22.12
N GLY A 229 25.63 -14.03 23.08
CA GLY A 229 25.98 -12.62 22.98
C GLY A 229 26.33 -12.04 24.34
N ILE A 230 27.29 -11.12 24.37
CA ILE A 230 27.66 -10.40 25.59
C ILE A 230 26.88 -9.09 25.60
N ALA A 231 26.05 -8.91 26.63
CA ALA A 231 25.36 -7.65 26.87
C ALA A 231 26.11 -6.85 27.94
N ALA A 232 26.57 -5.64 27.58
CA ALA A 232 27.14 -4.71 28.55
C ALA A 232 26.17 -3.55 28.80
N ARG A 233 26.02 -3.18 30.08
CA ARG A 233 25.35 -1.95 30.49
C ARG A 233 26.44 -0.98 30.96
N ALA A 234 26.52 0.15 30.27
CA ALA A 234 27.23 1.34 30.75
C ALA A 234 26.29 2.21 31.58
#